data_AF-A0AAD8QVR2-F1
#
_entry.id   AF-A0AAD8QVR2-F1
#
_cell.length_a   1.000
_cell.length_b   1.000
_cell.length_c   1.000
_cell.angle_alpha   90.00
_cell.angle_beta   90.00
_cell.angle_gamma   90.00
#
_symmetry.space_group_name_H-M   'P 1'
#
loop_
_entity.id
_entity.type
_entity.pdbx_description
1 polymer ?
#
loop_
_entity_poly.entity_id
_entity_poly.type
_entity_poly.pdbx_seq_one_letter_code
_entity_poly.pdbx_strand_id
1 'polypeptide(L)'
;MWRPFFQPYHLIIVQDGDPSKVIKVPEGFDYELYNRNDINGILGPKASCISFKDSACRCFGYMVSKKKYVFAIDDDCFVSSPADLDLVYCQGSIRKDINALEQHIQNLLSPSTPFFFNTLPPPGAVLFSFSFKLVACHGFLRVQ
;
A
#
# COMPACT_ATOMS: atom_id res chain seq x y z
N MET A 1 -0.10 -13.61 -5.23
CA MET A 1 1.36 -13.34 -5.38
C MET A 1 1.55 -11.87 -5.72
N TRP A 2 2.26 -11.09 -4.90
CA TRP A 2 2.30 -9.61 -5.03
C TRP A 2 3.23 -9.05 -6.11
N ARG A 3 4.24 -9.83 -6.54
CA ARG A 3 5.30 -9.36 -7.45
C ARG A 3 4.78 -8.65 -8.71
N PRO A 4 3.80 -9.18 -9.46
CA PRO A 4 3.31 -8.52 -10.67
C PRO A 4 2.71 -7.13 -10.42
N PHE A 5 2.19 -6.90 -9.21
CA PHE A 5 1.52 -5.66 -8.84
C PHE A 5 2.53 -4.59 -8.39
N PHE A 6 3.65 -4.98 -7.78
CA PHE A 6 4.58 -4.06 -7.14
C PHE A 6 5.85 -3.82 -7.94
N GLN A 7 6.28 -4.79 -8.75
CA GLN A 7 7.51 -4.69 -9.53
C GLN A 7 7.61 -3.43 -10.43
N PRO A 8 6.52 -2.88 -10.99
CA PRO A 8 6.60 -1.63 -11.77
C PRO A 8 6.87 -0.38 -10.93
N TYR A 9 6.82 -0.46 -9.60
CA TYR A 9 6.83 0.68 -8.69
C TYR A 9 8.04 0.65 -7.75
N HIS A 10 8.44 1.84 -7.30
CA HIS A 10 9.42 2.00 -6.24
C HIS A 10 8.74 1.82 -4.87
N LEU A 11 9.33 1.01 -4.00
CA LEU A 11 8.78 0.69 -2.68
C LEU A 11 9.52 1.46 -1.57
N ILE A 12 8.77 2.11 -0.69
CA ILE A 12 9.29 2.61 0.59
C ILE A 12 8.70 1.73 1.67
N ILE A 13 9.55 0.94 2.31
CA ILE A 13 9.17 0.00 3.36
C ILE A 13 9.59 0.61 4.68
N VAL A 14 8.62 0.83 5.57
CA VAL A 14 8.89 1.31 6.92
C VAL A 14 8.54 0.19 7.88
N GLN A 15 9.57 -0.42 8.46
CA GLN A 15 9.43 -1.44 9.49
C GLN A 15 8.81 -0.82 10.74
N ASP A 16 7.56 -1.18 10.98
CA ASP A 16 6.93 -0.97 12.28
C ASP A 16 7.33 -2.09 13.26
N GLY A 17 7.45 -1.76 14.54
CA GLY A 17 7.84 -2.68 15.60
C GLY A 17 9.36 -2.81 15.84
N ASP A 18 9.78 -4.03 16.19
CA ASP A 18 11.13 -4.32 16.69
C ASP A 18 12.20 -4.12 15.60
N PRO A 19 13.09 -3.11 15.70
CA PRO A 19 14.10 -2.81 14.68
C PRO A 19 15.24 -3.84 14.65
N SER A 20 15.33 -4.76 15.61
CA SER A 20 16.31 -5.85 15.59
C SER A 20 15.90 -7.00 14.65
N LYS A 21 14.61 -7.08 14.28
CA LYS A 21 14.12 -8.09 13.36
C LYS A 21 14.53 -7.73 11.93
N VAL A 22 15.16 -8.68 11.25
CA VAL A 22 15.57 -8.51 9.87
C VAL A 22 14.41 -8.85 8.94
N ILE A 23 14.02 -7.87 8.12
CA ILE A 23 13.03 -7.97 7.06
C ILE A 23 13.73 -8.33 5.74
N LYS A 24 13.31 -9.41 5.07
CA LYS A 24 13.92 -9.90 3.81
C LYS A 24 13.06 -9.58 2.59
N VAL A 25 13.47 -8.61 1.77
CA VAL A 25 12.76 -8.29 0.51
C VAL A 25 13.26 -9.21 -0.61
N PRO A 26 12.37 -9.90 -1.37
CA PRO A 26 12.77 -10.69 -2.52
C PRO A 26 13.54 -9.84 -3.54
N GLU A 27 14.44 -10.48 -4.26
CA GLU A 27 15.21 -9.80 -5.30
C GLU A 27 14.30 -9.30 -6.45
N GLY A 28 14.71 -8.16 -7.02
CA GLY A 28 14.07 -7.57 -8.20
C GLY A 28 13.04 -6.47 -7.91
N PHE A 29 12.89 -6.04 -6.66
CA PHE A 29 12.18 -4.81 -6.33
C PHE A 29 13.15 -3.63 -6.22
N ASP A 30 12.73 -2.46 -6.71
CA ASP A 30 13.36 -1.17 -6.41
C ASP A 30 12.79 -0.67 -5.07
N TYR A 31 13.60 -0.64 -4.01
CA TYR A 31 13.11 -0.28 -2.68
C TYR A 31 14.11 0.46 -1.79
N GLU A 32 13.56 1.24 -0.85
CA GLU A 32 14.23 1.75 0.34
C GLU A 32 13.57 1.12 1.57
N LEU A 33 14.38 0.65 2.53
CA LEU A 33 13.91 0.06 3.78
C LEU A 33 14.39 0.90 4.96
N TYR A 34 13.45 1.28 5.82
CA TYR A 34 13.71 2.06 7.02
C TYR A 34 13.15 1.34 8.25
N ASN A 35 13.90 1.32 9.33
CA ASN A 35 13.44 0.91 10.65
C ASN A 35 13.50 2.07 11.65
N ARG A 36 13.21 1.78 12.92
CA ARG A 36 13.17 2.82 13.95
C ARG A 36 14.52 3.52 14.16
N ASN A 37 15.64 2.81 14.01
CA ASN A 37 16.96 3.41 14.14
C ASN A 37 17.22 4.42 13.02
N ASP A 38 16.79 4.10 11.79
CA ASP A 38 16.92 5.00 10.65
C ASP A 38 16.08 6.27 10.85
N ILE A 39 14.83 6.11 11.29
CA ILE A 39 13.94 7.25 11.61
C ILE A 39 14.55 8.13 12.69
N ASN A 40 15.06 7.53 13.76
CA ASN A 40 15.72 8.25 14.85
C ASN A 40 16.98 8.98 14.37
N GLY A 41 17.78 8.35 13.50
CA GLY A 41 18.97 8.97 12.92
C GLY A 41 18.65 10.15 12.00
N ILE A 42 17.62 10.02 11.17
CA ILE A 42 17.22 11.04 10.18
C ILE A 42 16.50 12.22 10.84
N LEU A 43 15.58 11.97 11.77
CA LEU A 43 14.77 13.03 12.40
C LEU A 43 15.40 13.56 13.70
N GLY A 44 16.33 12.83 14.31
CA GLY A 44 16.99 13.22 15.55
C GLY A 44 15.99 13.54 16.67
N PRO A 45 16.09 14.70 17.35
CA PRO A 45 15.16 15.11 18.40
C PRO A 45 13.69 15.18 17.96
N LYS A 46 13.43 15.30 16.65
CA LYS A 46 12.07 15.35 16.11
C LYS A 46 11.45 13.97 15.90
N ALA A 47 12.19 12.87 16.08
CA ALA A 47 11.69 11.52 15.84
C ALA A 47 10.47 11.14 16.71
N SER A 48 10.23 11.86 17.81
CA SER A 48 9.03 11.73 18.64
C SER A 48 7.74 12.13 17.92
N CYS A 49 7.80 12.90 16.82
CA CYS A 49 6.61 13.23 16.02
C CYS A 49 6.08 12.05 15.19
N ILE A 50 6.88 11.01 15.01
CA ILE A 50 6.48 9.76 14.38
C ILE A 50 6.21 8.74 15.48
N SER A 51 4.93 8.49 15.74
CA SER A 51 4.50 7.48 16.72
C SER A 51 5.08 6.11 16.37
N PHE A 52 5.44 5.37 17.42
CA PHE A 52 6.00 4.00 17.36
C PHE A 52 4.90 2.93 17.26
N LYS A 53 3.64 3.34 17.20
CA LYS A 53 2.50 2.43 17.16
C LYS A 53 1.74 2.61 15.85
N ASP A 54 1.43 1.47 15.24
CA ASP A 54 0.48 1.33 14.15
C ASP A 54 0.89 2.14 12.90
N SER A 55 -0.11 2.49 12.10
CA SER A 55 -0.04 3.25 10.85
C SER A 55 0.72 4.59 10.86
N ALA A 56 1.22 5.07 12.00
CA ALA A 56 2.00 6.31 12.07
C ALA A 56 3.35 6.20 11.34
N CYS A 57 3.89 4.99 11.15
CA CYS A 57 5.03 4.69 10.27
C CYS A 57 4.85 5.32 8.87
N ARG A 58 3.61 5.43 8.41
CA ARG A 58 3.25 5.99 7.09
C ARG A 58 3.62 7.47 6.94
N CYS A 59 3.57 8.22 8.04
CA CYS A 59 3.97 9.64 8.02
C CYS A 59 5.44 9.80 7.63
N PHE A 60 6.31 8.89 8.08
CA PHE A 60 7.73 8.92 7.70
C PHE A 60 7.92 8.65 6.21
N GLY A 61 7.28 7.61 5.67
CA GLY A 61 7.37 7.31 4.24
C GLY A 61 6.87 8.46 3.35
N TYR A 62 5.87 9.22 3.79
CA TYR A 62 5.45 10.45 3.07
C TYR A 62 6.49 11.55 3.06
N MET A 63 7.26 11.69 4.13
CA MET A 63 8.29 12.73 4.22
C MET A 63 9.50 12.41 3.34
N VAL A 64 9.88 11.13 3.22
CA VAL A 64 11.07 10.72 2.45
C VAL A 64 10.80 10.46 0.98
N SER A 65 9.53 10.21 0.60
CA SER A 65 9.16 9.96 -0.79
C SER A 65 9.42 11.15 -1.70
N LYS A 66 10.01 10.86 -2.87
CA LYS A 66 10.21 11.82 -3.97
C LYS A 66 9.21 11.63 -5.11
N LYS A 67 8.26 10.70 -4.97
CA LYS A 67 7.31 10.35 -6.03
C LYS A 67 6.09 11.26 -6.00
N LYS A 68 5.54 11.58 -7.19
CA LYS A 68 4.34 12.41 -7.34
C LYS A 68 3.10 11.76 -6.72
N TYR A 69 3.00 10.43 -6.85
CA TYR A 69 1.92 9.63 -6.30
C TYR A 69 2.49 8.57 -5.37
N VAL A 70 1.74 8.32 -4.30
CA VAL A 70 2.08 7.43 -3.20
C VAL A 70 0.72 6.75 -2.91
N PHE A 71 0.62 5.40 -2.92
CA PHE A 71 -0.52 4.50 -2.54
C PHE A 71 -0.35 3.50 -1.32
N ALA A 72 -0.96 3.64 -0.11
CA ALA A 72 -0.55 2.86 1.10
C ALA A 72 -1.04 1.43 1.09
N ILE A 73 -0.22 0.51 1.58
CA ILE A 73 -0.59 -0.89 1.72
C ILE A 73 -0.11 -1.37 3.07
N ASP A 74 -1.00 -1.91 3.88
CA ASP A 74 -0.61 -2.51 5.16
C ASP A 74 0.00 -3.89 4.97
N ASP A 75 0.66 -4.39 6.00
CA ASP A 75 1.28 -5.71 5.96
C ASP A 75 0.33 -6.88 5.93
N ASP A 76 -0.84 -6.70 6.54
CA ASP A 76 -1.92 -7.67 6.55
C ASP A 76 -2.88 -7.47 5.36
N CYS A 77 -2.50 -6.66 4.38
CA CYS A 77 -3.22 -6.60 3.12
C CYS A 77 -2.92 -7.82 2.25
N PHE A 78 -3.95 -8.28 1.54
CA PHE A 78 -3.86 -9.40 0.59
C PHE A 78 -4.31 -8.96 -0.80
N VAL A 79 -3.77 -9.61 -1.83
CA VAL A 79 -4.27 -9.44 -3.20
C VAL A 79 -5.68 -10.00 -3.22
N SER A 80 -6.67 -9.16 -3.53
CA SER A 80 -8.05 -9.62 -3.64
C SER A 80 -8.18 -10.59 -4.83
N SER A 81 -8.58 -11.82 -4.52
CA SER A 81 -8.96 -12.79 -5.53
C SER A 81 -10.47 -12.71 -5.79
N PRO A 82 -10.94 -13.14 -6.96
CA PRO A 82 -12.36 -13.28 -7.25
C PRO A 82 -13.11 -14.22 -6.29
N ALA A 83 -12.41 -15.07 -5.53
CA ALA A 83 -13.01 -15.96 -4.55
C ALA A 83 -13.21 -15.29 -3.17
N ASP A 84 -12.48 -14.20 -2.89
CA ASP A 84 -12.56 -13.46 -1.62
C ASP A 84 -13.70 -12.43 -1.61
N LEU A 85 -14.25 -12.13 -2.78
CA LEU A 85 -15.44 -11.31 -2.93
C LEU A 85 -16.64 -12.25 -2.98
N ASP A 86 -17.58 -12.12 -2.04
CA ASP A 86 -18.92 -12.76 -2.09
C ASP A 86 -19.80 -12.19 -3.26
N LEU A 87 -19.14 -11.65 -4.29
CA LEU A 87 -19.73 -10.99 -5.44
C LEU A 87 -19.91 -12.01 -6.57
N VAL A 88 -21.15 -12.51 -6.64
CA VAL A 88 -21.79 -13.22 -7.76
C VAL A 88 -21.92 -12.34 -9.04
N TYR A 89 -21.00 -11.39 -9.28
CA TYR A 89 -21.02 -10.53 -10.46
C TYR A 89 -19.70 -10.59 -11.23
N CYS A 90 -19.38 -11.78 -11.73
CA CYS A 90 -18.66 -11.92 -12.99
C CYS A 90 -19.37 -12.98 -13.82
N GLN A 91 -20.50 -12.59 -14.43
CA GLN A 91 -21.06 -13.34 -15.55
C GLN A 91 -20.02 -13.40 -16.68
N GLY A 92 -19.31 -14.52 -16.77
CA GLY A 92 -18.74 -15.01 -18.02
C GLY A 92 -17.30 -14.62 -18.38
N SER A 93 -16.49 -14.03 -17.50
CA SER A 93 -15.06 -13.80 -17.81
C SER A 93 -14.11 -14.10 -16.64
N ILE A 94 -12.94 -14.59 -17.01
CA ILE A 94 -11.95 -15.36 -16.24
C ILE A 94 -11.64 -14.77 -14.85
N ARG A 95 -11.59 -15.66 -13.85
CA ARG A 95 -11.11 -15.42 -12.48
C ARG A 95 -9.69 -14.84 -12.52
N LYS A 96 -9.56 -13.51 -12.51
CA LYS A 96 -8.27 -12.83 -12.48
C LYS A 96 -8.17 -12.00 -11.21
N ASP A 97 -7.03 -12.08 -10.54
CA ASP A 97 -6.71 -11.24 -9.38
C ASP A 97 -6.95 -9.76 -9.70
N ILE A 98 -7.50 -9.03 -8.72
CA ILE A 98 -7.84 -7.62 -8.89
C ILE A 98 -6.60 -6.76 -8.65
N ASN A 99 -6.21 -5.99 -9.66
CA ASN A 99 -5.15 -4.99 -9.54
C ASN A 99 -5.73 -3.65 -9.07
N ALA A 100 -5.96 -3.52 -7.76
CA ALA A 100 -6.50 -2.31 -7.16
C ALA A 100 -5.60 -1.08 -7.39
N LEU A 101 -4.28 -1.26 -7.46
CA LEU A 101 -3.33 -0.18 -7.70
C LEU A 101 -3.47 0.39 -9.12
N GLU A 102 -3.52 -0.48 -10.14
CA GLU A 102 -3.76 -0.07 -11.52
C GLU A 102 -5.10 0.64 -11.67
N GLN A 103 -6.18 0.06 -11.12
CA GLN A 103 -7.50 0.68 -11.17
C GLN A 103 -7.50 2.07 -10.50
N HIS A 104 -6.80 2.21 -9.37
CA HIS A 104 -6.69 3.49 -8.68
C HIS A 104 -5.91 4.52 -9.52
N ILE A 105 -4.83 4.12 -10.18
CA ILE A 105 -4.07 5.00 -11.09
C ILE A 105 -4.96 5.45 -12.25
N GLN A 106 -5.73 4.55 -12.87
CA GLN A 106 -6.66 4.90 -13.93
C GLN A 106 -7.70 5.93 -13.46
N ASN A 107 -8.22 5.77 -12.24
CA ASN A 107 -9.15 6.73 -11.65
C ASN A 107 -8.49 8.10 -11.41
N LEU A 108 -7.21 8.16 -11.00
CA LEU A 108 -6.48 9.41 -10.84
C LEU A 108 -6.19 10.12 -12.16
N LEU A 109 -6.01 9.37 -13.25
CA LEU A 109 -5.66 9.88 -14.58
C LEU A 109 -6.89 10.21 -15.44
N SER A 110 -8.07 9.67 -15.09
CA SER A 110 -9.31 9.88 -15.82
C SER A 110 -10.09 11.08 -15.26
N PRO A 111 -10.70 11.94 -16.08
CA PRO A 111 -11.58 13.00 -15.57
C PRO A 111 -12.77 12.41 -14.79
N SER A 112 -13.04 12.97 -13.60
CA SER A 112 -14.27 12.63 -12.87
C SER A 112 -15.48 12.99 -13.72
N THR A 113 -16.50 12.14 -13.73
CA THR A 113 -17.78 12.45 -14.36
C THR A 113 -18.87 12.54 -13.30
N PRO A 114 -20.00 13.23 -13.55
CA PRO A 114 -21.14 13.23 -12.63
C PRO A 114 -21.70 11.82 -12.33
N PHE A 115 -21.41 10.83 -13.19
CA PHE A 115 -21.81 9.43 -13.03
C PHE A 115 -20.70 8.55 -12.46
N PHE A 116 -19.49 9.08 -12.31
CA PHE A 116 -18.31 8.40 -11.80
C PHE A 116 -17.43 9.41 -11.06
N PHE A 117 -17.66 9.52 -9.75
CA PHE A 117 -16.73 10.19 -8.86
C PHE A 117 -15.57 9.23 -8.60
N ASN A 118 -14.35 9.64 -9.00
CA ASN A 118 -13.10 8.87 -8.89
C ASN A 118 -12.69 8.43 -7.47
N THR A 119 -13.58 8.57 -6.48
CA THR A 119 -13.36 8.23 -5.06
C THR A 119 -14.49 7.42 -4.41
N LEU A 120 -15.54 7.00 -5.13
CA LEU A 120 -16.64 6.21 -4.53
C LEU A 120 -17.13 5.08 -5.46
N PRO A 121 -17.38 3.86 -4.93
CA PRO A 121 -18.08 2.83 -5.69
C PRO A 121 -19.58 3.20 -5.84
N PRO A 122 -20.29 2.61 -6.83
CA PRO A 122 -21.69 2.89 -7.13
C PRO A 122 -22.65 2.61 -5.94
N PRO A 123 -23.88 3.18 -5.96
CA PRO A 123 -24.82 3.08 -4.85
C PRO A 123 -25.18 1.61 -4.56
N GLY A 124 -24.88 1.15 -3.34
CA GLY A 124 -25.12 -0.23 -2.87
C GLY A 124 -23.86 -0.98 -2.42
N ALA A 125 -22.67 -0.44 -2.65
CA ALA A 125 -21.43 -1.00 -2.12
C ALA A 125 -21.11 -0.44 -0.71
N VAL A 126 -20.79 -1.35 0.22
CA VAL A 126 -20.38 -1.02 1.59
C VAL A 126 -19.13 -0.14 1.58
N LEU A 127 -19.19 0.92 2.37
CA LEU A 127 -18.12 1.90 2.55
C LEU A 127 -16.88 1.22 3.13
N PHE A 128 -15.78 1.19 2.38
CA PHE A 128 -14.47 1.20 3.00
C PHE A 128 -13.87 2.59 2.77
N SER A 129 -13.79 3.37 3.85
CA SER A 129 -13.05 4.63 3.87
C SER A 129 -11.57 4.31 3.70
N PHE A 130 -11.06 4.44 2.48
CA PHE A 130 -9.64 4.46 2.25
C PHE A 130 -9.23 5.90 1.91
N SER A 131 -8.60 6.56 2.89
CA SER A 131 -7.57 7.55 2.57
C SER A 131 -6.39 6.81 1.89
N PHE A 132 -5.15 7.26 2.03
CA PHE A 132 -3.96 6.38 1.98
C PHE A 132 -3.07 6.45 0.72
N LYS A 133 -1.77 6.57 1.05
CA LYS A 133 -0.59 6.85 0.23
C LYS A 133 0.58 5.88 0.59
N LEU A 134 1.46 5.44 -0.34
CA LEU A 134 2.37 4.25 -0.31
C LEU A 134 3.41 4.33 0.76
N VAL A 135 3.08 3.64 1.85
CA VAL A 135 4.02 3.15 2.83
C VAL A 135 3.59 1.72 3.13
N ALA A 136 4.48 0.77 2.85
CA ALA A 136 4.31 -0.61 3.24
C ALA A 136 4.84 -0.77 4.67
N CYS A 137 3.96 -1.09 5.62
CA CYS A 137 4.36 -1.54 6.96
C CYS A 137 4.36 -3.10 7.00
N HIS A 138 4.55 -3.71 8.16
CA HIS A 138 5.40 -4.89 8.43
C HIS A 138 4.90 -6.33 8.09
N GLY A 139 4.94 -6.83 6.86
CA GLY A 139 4.55 -8.25 6.63
C GLY A 139 4.46 -8.76 5.20
N PHE A 140 4.93 -7.94 4.26
CA PHE A 140 5.11 -8.32 2.85
C PHE A 140 6.01 -9.56 2.64
N LEU A 141 6.73 -9.99 3.68
CA LEU A 141 7.95 -10.79 3.59
C LEU A 141 7.90 -12.10 4.38
N ARG A 142 6.70 -12.58 4.72
CA ARG A 142 6.53 -14.03 4.88
C ARG A 142 6.54 -14.66 3.50
N VAL A 143 7.75 -14.86 2.98
CA VAL A 143 8.01 -15.65 1.78
C VAL A 143 7.87 -17.12 2.18
N GLN A 144 6.88 -17.77 1.57
CA GLN A 144 6.54 -19.20 1.58
C GLN A 144 5.78 -19.74 2.78
#